data_AF-A0A7C2Q7J3-F1
#
_entry.id   AF-A0A7C2Q7J3-F1
#
_cell.length_a   1.000
_cell.length_b   1.000
_cell.length_c   1.000
_cell.angle_alpha   90.00
_cell.angle_beta   90.00
_cell.angle_gamma   90.00
#
_symmetry.space_group_name_H-M   'P 1'
#
loop_
_entity.id
_entity.type
_entity.pdbx_description
1 polymer ?
#
loop_
_entity_poly.entity_id
_entity_poly.type
_entity_poly.pdbx_seq_one_letter_code
_entity_poly.pdbx_strand_id
1 'polypeptide(L)'
;MGGARTPMGEYGGRLKDFTEIELGAIAARAALERSRVAAEEIDHVIFGNVLQSSSNAIYGARHVGLKAGVPIDRPALTVNR
;
A
#
# COMPACT_ATOMS: atom_id res chain seq x y z
N MET A 1 -1.74 6.29 -17.30
CA MET A 1 -1.91 6.53 -15.85
C MET A 1 -3.10 5.75 -15.34
N GLY A 2 -2.91 4.90 -14.33
CA GLY A 2 -3.95 4.07 -13.72
C GLY A 2 -3.99 4.30 -12.21
N GLY A 3 -5.15 4.08 -11.60
CA GLY A 3 -5.34 4.22 -10.16
C GLY A 3 -6.35 3.18 -9.66
N ALA A 4 -6.24 2.83 -8.38
CA ALA A 4 -7.16 1.92 -7.72
C ALA A 4 -7.28 2.27 -6.24
N ARG A 5 -8.37 1.83 -5.64
CA ARG A 5 -8.62 1.89 -4.20
C ARG A 5 -9.39 0.65 -3.77
N THR A 6 -9.29 0.29 -2.51
CA THR A 6 -10.23 -0.64 -1.90
C THR A 6 -11.60 0.02 -1.73
N PRO A 7 -12.67 -0.77 -1.53
CA PRO A 7 -13.90 -0.25 -0.93
C PRO A 7 -13.61 0.39 0.43
N MET A 8 -14.42 1.37 0.82
CA MET A 8 -14.42 1.89 2.18
C MET A 8 -15.34 1.01 3.02
N GLY A 9 -14.88 0.62 4.21
CA GLY A 9 -15.65 -0.19 5.15
C GLY A 9 -15.99 0.61 6.41
N GLU A 10 -16.99 0.14 7.14
CA GLU A 10 -17.28 0.61 8.49
C GLU A 10 -16.28 0.04 9.49
N TYR A 11 -16.03 0.78 10.57
CA TYR A 11 -15.19 0.33 11.68
C TYR A 11 -15.74 -0.97 12.28
N GLY A 12 -14.89 -1.99 12.41
CA GLY A 12 -15.30 -3.33 12.86
C GLY A 12 -16.14 -4.13 11.86
N GLY A 13 -16.32 -3.61 10.63
CA GLY A 13 -17.13 -4.23 9.57
C GLY A 13 -16.38 -5.28 8.74
N ARG A 14 -16.77 -5.42 7.47
CA ARG A 14 -16.30 -6.49 6.57
C ARG A 14 -14.80 -6.49 6.25
N LEU A 15 -14.09 -5.40 6.54
CA LEU A 15 -12.65 -5.27 6.31
C LEU A 15 -11.81 -5.44 7.58
N LYS A 16 -12.43 -5.74 8.73
CA LYS A 16 -11.75 -5.80 10.04
C LYS A 16 -10.59 -6.79 10.11
N ASP A 17 -10.64 -7.85 9.30
CA ASP A 17 -9.64 -8.93 9.32
C ASP A 17 -8.43 -8.62 8.43
N PHE A 18 -8.44 -7.48 7.73
CA PHE A 18 -7.31 -6.98 6.96
C PHE A 18 -6.55 -5.92 7.74
N THR A 19 -5.23 -6.00 7.70
CA THR A 19 -4.35 -4.90 8.12
C THR A 19 -4.38 -3.75 7.11
N GLU A 20 -4.04 -2.56 7.56
CA GLU A 20 -3.88 -1.37 6.71
C GLU A 20 -2.85 -1.60 5.59
N ILE A 21 -1.83 -2.40 5.87
CA ILE A 21 -0.79 -2.77 4.91
C ILE A 21 -1.35 -3.67 3.81
N GLU A 22 -2.20 -4.64 4.15
CA GLU A 22 -2.81 -5.52 3.17
C GLU A 22 -3.78 -4.77 2.26
N LEU A 23 -4.59 -3.88 2.83
CA LEU A 23 -5.48 -3.03 2.05
C LEU A 23 -4.69 -2.10 1.11
N GLY A 24 -3.62 -1.48 1.60
CA GLY A 24 -2.71 -0.68 0.78
C GLY A 24 -2.08 -1.47 -0.36
N ALA A 25 -1.61 -2.69 -0.08
CA ALA A 25 -1.00 -3.57 -1.08
C ALA A 25 -2.01 -4.07 -2.13
N ILE A 26 -3.26 -4.36 -1.73
CA ILE A 26 -4.35 -4.70 -2.65
C ILE A 26 -4.59 -3.54 -3.62
N ALA A 27 -4.71 -2.31 -3.10
CA ALA A 27 -4.88 -1.13 -3.93
C ALA A 27 -3.68 -0.89 -4.87
N ALA A 28 -2.46 -1.01 -4.36
CA ALA A 28 -1.23 -0.82 -5.14
C ALA A 28 -1.11 -1.83 -6.30
N ARG A 29 -1.33 -3.13 -6.06
CA ARG A 29 -1.29 -4.14 -7.13
C ARG A 29 -2.33 -3.88 -8.21
N ALA A 30 -3.56 -3.56 -7.81
CA ALA A 30 -4.62 -3.24 -8.77
C ALA A 30 -4.31 -1.97 -9.58
N ALA A 31 -3.62 -0.99 -8.99
CA ALA A 31 -3.17 0.20 -9.69
C ALA A 31 -2.10 -0.14 -10.74
N LEU A 32 -1.08 -0.91 -10.36
CA LEU A 32 -0.01 -1.38 -11.26
C LEU A 32 -0.58 -2.17 -12.45
N GLU A 33 -1.49 -3.12 -12.17
CA GLU A 33 -2.16 -3.92 -13.18
C GLU A 33 -2.96 -3.06 -14.17
N ARG A 34 -3.77 -2.12 -13.67
CA ARG A 34 -4.55 -1.19 -14.50
C ARG A 34 -3.66 -0.26 -15.33
N SER A 35 -2.52 0.15 -14.78
CA SER A 35 -1.55 0.97 -15.50
C SER A 35 -0.67 0.18 -16.46
N ARG A 36 -0.67 -1.16 -16.37
CA ARG A 36 0.26 -2.04 -17.10
C ARG A 36 1.73 -1.66 -16.88
N VAL A 37 2.05 -1.22 -15.68
CA VAL A 37 3.41 -0.85 -15.24
C VAL A 37 3.95 -2.01 -14.44
N ALA A 38 5.14 -2.47 -14.78
CA ALA A 38 5.81 -3.52 -14.03
C ALA A 38 6.28 -2.95 -12.67
N ALA A 39 6.26 -3.77 -11.62
CA ALA A 39 6.63 -3.29 -10.28
C ALA A 39 8.12 -2.87 -10.22
N GLU A 40 8.94 -3.43 -11.12
CA GLU A 40 10.35 -3.14 -11.32
C GLU A 40 10.61 -1.74 -11.90
N GLU A 41 9.59 -1.11 -12.50
CA GLU A 41 9.65 0.26 -13.01
C GLU A 41 9.36 1.30 -11.92
N ILE A 42 9.01 0.87 -10.70
CA ILE A 42 8.70 1.77 -9.59
C ILE A 42 9.99 2.26 -8.92
N ASP A 43 10.24 3.56 -9.01
CA ASP A 43 11.41 4.18 -8.38
C ASP A 43 11.21 4.53 -6.90
N HIS A 44 9.97 4.79 -6.48
CA HIS A 44 9.68 5.23 -5.11
C HIS A 44 8.24 4.87 -4.69
N VAL A 45 8.05 4.45 -3.44
CA VAL A 45 6.73 4.22 -2.85
C VAL A 45 6.42 5.24 -1.77
N ILE A 46 5.37 6.05 -1.94
CA ILE A 46 4.90 7.00 -0.92
C ILE A 46 3.53 6.54 -0.44
N PHE A 47 3.35 6.41 0.87
CA PHE A 47 2.08 5.96 1.46
C PHE A 47 1.67 6.80 2.66
N GLY A 48 0.42 7.22 2.71
CA GLY A 48 -0.14 7.98 3.83
C GLY A 48 -0.65 7.05 4.93
N ASN A 49 -0.24 7.26 6.17
CA ASN A 49 -0.83 6.58 7.33
C ASN A 49 -0.82 7.47 8.57
N VAL A 50 -2.02 7.76 9.10
CA VAL A 50 -2.22 8.60 10.28
C VAL A 50 -2.03 7.81 11.58
N LEU A 51 -2.59 6.60 11.68
CA LEU A 51 -2.57 5.81 12.91
C LEU A 51 -1.74 4.53 12.70
N GLN A 52 -0.70 4.41 13.50
CA GLN A 52 0.27 3.33 13.42
C GLN A 52 -0.24 2.09 14.18
N SER A 53 -1.28 1.44 13.64
CA SER A 53 -2.08 0.42 14.35
C SER A 53 -1.53 -1.00 14.28
N SER A 54 -0.50 -1.27 13.48
CA SER A 54 0.15 -2.58 13.36
C SER A 54 1.66 -2.50 13.54
N SER A 55 2.31 -3.64 13.80
CA SER A 55 3.77 -3.73 13.96
C SER A 55 4.55 -3.25 12.73
N ASN A 56 3.97 -3.38 11.54
CA ASN A 56 4.57 -2.98 10.28
C ASN A 56 4.26 -1.52 9.91
N ALA A 57 3.37 -0.86 10.64
CA ALA A 57 2.84 0.45 10.27
C ALA A 57 3.95 1.51 10.15
N ILE A 58 4.95 1.45 11.05
CA ILE A 58 6.05 2.43 11.10
C ILE A 58 6.85 2.47 9.78
N TYR A 59 6.93 1.35 9.08
CA TYR A 59 7.50 1.22 7.74
C TYR A 59 6.42 0.95 6.68
N GLY A 60 5.22 1.49 6.87
CA GLY A 60 4.02 1.10 6.13
C GLY A 60 4.17 1.22 4.62
N ALA A 61 4.72 2.32 4.11
CA ALA A 61 5.00 2.47 2.68
C ALA A 61 5.91 1.37 2.14
N ARG A 62 6.93 0.98 2.91
CA ARG A 62 7.87 -0.08 2.55
C ARG A 62 7.19 -1.45 2.49
N HIS A 63 6.37 -1.77 3.49
CA HIS A 63 5.64 -3.04 3.52
C HIS A 63 4.56 -3.12 2.44
N VAL A 64 3.87 -2.02 2.14
CA VAL A 64 2.92 -1.94 1.02
C VAL A 64 3.64 -2.18 -0.30
N GLY A 65 4.75 -1.48 -0.55
CA GLY A 65 5.54 -1.64 -1.77
C GLY A 65 6.03 -3.07 -1.99
N LEU A 66 6.64 -3.66 -0.95
CA LEU A 66 7.09 -5.05 -0.99
C LEU A 66 5.96 -6.05 -1.30
N LYS A 67 4.81 -5.91 -0.64
CA LYS A 67 3.63 -6.76 -0.91
C LYS A 67 2.99 -6.46 -2.27
N ALA A 68 3.27 -5.31 -2.89
CA ALA A 68 2.86 -4.98 -4.25
C ALA A 68 3.82 -5.47 -5.33
N GLY A 69 4.96 -6.08 -4.94
CA GLY A 69 5.98 -6.60 -5.85
C GLY A 69 7.12 -5.63 -6.14
N VAL A 70 7.14 -4.45 -5.50
CA VAL A 70 8.22 -3.48 -5.73
C VAL A 70 9.55 -4.03 -5.18
N PRO A 71 10.66 -3.92 -5.94
CA PRO A 71 11.95 -4.46 -5.54
C PRO A 71 12.49 -3.97 -4.18
N ILE A 72 13.41 -4.75 -3.61
CA ILE A 72 13.85 -4.54 -2.22
C ILE A 72 14.65 -3.24 -2.03
N ASP A 73 15.38 -2.85 -3.07
CA ASP A 73 16.27 -1.69 -3.16
C ASP A 73 15.52 -0.36 -3.32
N ARG A 74 14.22 -0.37 -3.62
CA ARG A 74 13.47 0.86 -3.90
C ARG A 74 13.12 1.63 -2.61
N PRO A 75 13.40 2.94 -2.56
CA PRO A 75 13.07 3.76 -1.41
C PRO A 75 11.56 3.84 -1.18
N ALA A 76 11.17 4.02 0.08
CA ALA A 76 9.78 4.21 0.47
C ALA A 76 9.65 5.22 1.62
N LEU A 77 8.56 5.99 1.60
CA LEU A 77 8.26 7.03 2.58
C LEU A 77 6.83 6.91 3.10
N THR A 78 6.68 6.69 4.40
CA THR A 78 5.39 6.82 5.09
C THR A 78 5.20 8.27 5.53
N VAL A 79 4.06 8.88 5.17
CA VAL A 79 3.71 10.26 5.54
C VAL A 79 2.50 10.27 6.46
N ASN A 80 2.56 11.09 7.50
CA ASN A 80 1.43 11.44 8.35
C ASN A 80 1.24 12.97 8.30
N ARG A 81 0.05 13.42 7.88
CA ARG A 81 -0.32 14.83 7.77
C ARG A 81 -1.81 15.00 8.07
#